data_AF-A0A0D3F4J0-F1
#
_entry.id   AF-A0A0D3F4J0-F1
#
_cell.length_a   1.000
_cell.length_b   1.000
_cell.length_c   1.000
_cell.angle_alpha   90.00
_cell.angle_beta   90.00
_cell.angle_gamma   90.00
#
_symmetry.space_group_name_H-M   'P 1'
#
loop_
_entity.id
_entity.type
_entity.pdbx_description
1 polymer ?
#
loop_
_entity_poly.entity_id
_entity_poly.type
_entity_poly.pdbx_seq_one_letter_code
_entity_poly.pdbx_strand_id
1 'polypeptide(L)' 'MAEEDPLQKIQNEAILECQKLGLTETEVVTDAAAFVKVPAQMSMLLALPESLRREYVLKILAEFDFSTDTCFACTC' A
#
# COMPACT_ATOMS: atom_id res chain seq x y z
N MET A 1 10.27 19.38 -19.43
CA MET A 1 10.15 17.96 -19.04
C MET A 1 9.61 18.00 -17.63
N ALA A 2 8.35 17.60 -17.41
CA ALA A 2 7.82 17.56 -16.06
C ALA A 2 8.59 16.46 -15.35
N GLU A 3 9.44 16.82 -14.39
CA GLU A 3 10.01 15.86 -13.44
C GLU A 3 8.81 15.26 -12.72
N GLU A 4 8.43 14.04 -13.11
CA GLU A 4 7.41 13.28 -12.39
C GLU A 4 7.90 13.12 -10.95
N ASP A 5 7.08 13.60 -10.01
CA ASP A 5 7.39 13.55 -8.59
C ASP A 5 7.80 12.11 -8.22
N PRO A 6 8.98 11.90 -7.61
CA PRO A 6 9.47 10.56 -7.31
C PRO A 6 8.48 9.77 -6.44
N LEU A 7 7.65 10.47 -5.66
CA LEU A 7 6.55 9.92 -4.88
C LEU A 7 5.41 9.37 -5.75
N GLN A 8 5.02 10.05 -6.83
CA GLN A 8 3.99 9.55 -7.75
C GLN A 8 4.46 8.28 -8.47
N LYS A 9 5.75 8.22 -8.80
CA LYS A 9 6.33 7.02 -9.39
C LYS A 9 6.23 5.81 -8.43
N ILE A 10 6.58 6.01 -7.16
CA ILE A 10 6.44 4.99 -6.12
C ILE A 10 4.98 4.53 -5.98
N GLN A 11 4.04 5.48 -5.98
CA GLN A 11 2.61 5.17 -5.90
C GLN A 11 2.14 4.29 -7.07
N ASN A 12 2.48 4.66 -8.29
CA ASN A 12 2.03 3.93 -9.49
C ASN A 12 2.62 2.52 -9.55
N GLU A 13 3.91 2.35 -9.21
CA GLU A 13 4.51 1.01 -9.10
C GLU A 13 3.82 0.19 -7.99
N ALA A 14 3.48 0.81 -6.86
CA ALA A 14 2.80 0.12 -5.76
C ALA A 14 1.43 -0.40 -6.19
N ILE A 15 0.67 0.43 -6.89
CA ILE A 15 -0.65 0.08 -7.42
C ILE A 15 -0.54 -1.13 -8.35
N LEU A 16 0.40 -1.08 -9.30
CA LEU A 16 0.63 -2.16 -10.26
C LEU A 16 1.01 -3.48 -9.57
N GLU A 17 1.92 -3.44 -8.60
CA GLU A 17 2.32 -4.65 -7.87
C GLU A 17 1.19 -5.18 -6.99
N CYS A 18 0.44 -4.32 -6.30
CA CYS A 18 -0.69 -4.75 -5.48
C CYS A 18 -1.84 -5.34 -6.34
N GLN A 19 -2.09 -4.76 -7.52
CA GLN A 19 -3.05 -5.32 -8.48
C GLN A 19 -2.62 -6.70 -9.00
N LYS A 20 -1.33 -6.91 -9.27
CA LYS A 20 -0.80 -8.23 -9.65
C LYS A 20 -0.98 -9.27 -8.56
N LEU A 21 -0.93 -8.85 -7.30
CA LEU A 21 -1.22 -9.70 -6.15
C LEU A 21 -2.73 -9.99 -6.02
N GLY A 22 -3.61 -9.44 -6.85
CA GLY A 22 -5.05 -9.71 -6.80
C GLY A 22 -5.74 -9.18 -5.54
N LEU A 23 -5.23 -8.07 -5.00
CA LEU A 23 -5.87 -7.31 -3.92
C LEU A 23 -7.09 -6.54 -4.45
N THR A 24 -7.98 -6.14 -3.56
CA THR A 24 -9.12 -5.29 -3.92
C THR A 24 -8.68 -3.86 -4.25
N GLU A 25 -9.43 -3.13 -5.07
CA GLU A 25 -9.08 -1.73 -5.41
C GLU A 25 -8.92 -0.83 -4.18
N THR A 26 -9.69 -1.07 -3.11
CA THR A 26 -9.62 -0.31 -1.86
C THR A 26 -8.30 -0.57 -1.11
N GLU A 27 -7.90 -1.83 -1.02
CA GLU A 27 -6.61 -2.24 -0.45
C GLU A 27 -5.45 -1.64 -1.26
N VAL A 28 -5.49 -1.78 -2.59
CA VAL A 28 -4.47 -1.24 -3.50
C VAL A 28 -4.26 0.27 -3.29
N VAL A 29 -5.34 1.06 -3.19
CA VAL A 29 -5.24 2.51 -2.96
C VAL A 29 -4.66 2.83 -1.59
N THR A 30 -5.03 2.06 -0.57
CA THR A 30 -4.59 2.25 0.81
C THR A 30 -3.10 1.94 0.97
N ASP A 31 -2.65 0.82 0.41
CA ASP A 31 -1.24 0.45 0.33
C ASP A 31 -0.41 1.44 -0.47
N ALA A 32 -0.88 1.82 -1.66
CA ALA A 32 -0.18 2.81 -2.47
C ALA A 32 0.03 4.12 -1.72
N ALA A 33 -0.96 4.56 -0.93
CA ALA A 33 -0.82 5.71 -0.06
C ALA A 33 0.19 5.47 1.08
N ALA A 34 0.25 4.25 1.64
CA ALA A 34 1.24 3.86 2.63
C ALA A 34 2.66 3.91 2.10
N PHE A 35 2.88 3.39 0.90
CA PHE A 35 4.18 3.41 0.23
C PHE A 35 4.66 4.82 -0.13
N VAL A 36 3.75 5.75 -0.43
CA VAL A 36 4.10 7.17 -0.60
C VAL A 36 4.58 7.79 0.70
N LYS A 37 3.94 7.45 1.83
CA LYS A 37 4.37 7.95 3.17
C LYS A 37 5.67 7.30 3.63
N VAL A 38 5.87 6.03 3.30
CA VAL A 38 7.06 5.26 3.66
C VAL A 38 7.64 4.55 2.43
N PRO A 39 8.40 5.26 1.57
CA PRO A 39 9.03 4.68 0.38
C PRO A 39 9.92 3.47 0.65
N ALA A 40 10.45 3.36 1.86
CA ALA A 40 11.23 2.20 2.29
C ALA A 40 10.41 0.90 2.31
N GLN A 41 9.10 0.96 2.61
CA GLN A 41 8.20 -0.19 2.57
C GLN A 41 8.01 -0.70 1.14
N MET A 42 8.02 0.20 0.15
CA MET A 42 7.96 -0.15 -1.27
C MET A 42 9.19 -0.98 -1.67
N SER A 43 10.39 -0.52 -1.28
CA SER A 43 11.62 -1.27 -1.51
C SER A 43 11.60 -2.64 -0.83
N MET A 44 11.07 -2.73 0.39
CA MET A 44 10.90 -4.02 1.08
C MET A 44 9.94 -4.94 0.35
N LEU A 45 8.78 -4.43 -0.10
CA LEU A 45 7.82 -5.20 -0.88
C LEU A 45 8.46 -5.80 -2.14
N LEU A 46 9.19 -4.97 -2.90
CA LEU A 46 9.86 -5.39 -4.13
C LEU A 46 10.97 -6.42 -3.87
N ALA A 47 11.67 -6.32 -2.73
CA ALA A 47 12.69 -7.26 -2.32
C ALA A 47 12.13 -8.62 -1.87
N LEU A 48 10.85 -8.68 -1.49
CA LEU A 48 10.21 -9.93 -1.08
C LEU A 48 9.79 -10.78 -2.29
N PRO A 49 9.80 -12.12 -2.16
CA PRO A 49 9.23 -13.03 -3.14
C PRO A 49 7.70 -12.89 -3.18
N GLU A 50 7.10 -13.16 -4.34
CA GLU A 50 5.66 -12.99 -4.58
C GLU A 50 4.76 -13.70 -3.53
N SER A 51 5.20 -14.86 -3.03
CA SER A 51 4.51 -15.61 -1.97
C SER A 51 4.41 -14.86 -0.64
N LEU A 52 5.40 -14.01 -0.32
CA LEU A 52 5.43 -13.20 0.90
C LEU A 52 4.87 -11.80 0.68
N ARG A 53 4.83 -11.31 -0.57
CA ARG A 53 4.32 -9.98 -0.90
C ARG A 53 2.87 -9.81 -0.45
N ARG A 54 1.98 -10.77 -0.72
CA ARG A 54 0.58 -10.69 -0.24
C ARG A 54 0.48 -10.51 1.28
N GLU A 55 1.22 -11.32 2.04
CA GLU A 55 1.18 -11.26 3.49
C GLU A 55 1.77 -9.95 4.03
N TYR A 56 2.83 -9.46 3.40
CA TYR A 56 3.43 -8.17 3.74
C TYR A 56 2.48 -7.00 3.48
N VAL A 57 1.81 -6.99 2.33
CA VAL A 57 0.84 -5.95 1.96
C VAL A 57 -0.35 -5.93 2.93
N LEU A 58 -0.88 -7.11 3.28
CA LEU A 58 -1.91 -7.23 4.32
C LEU A 58 -1.45 -6.71 5.69
N LYS A 59 -0.16 -6.90 6.02
CA LYS A 59 0.41 -6.34 7.24
C LYS A 59 0.48 -4.82 7.19
N ILE A 60 0.90 -4.25 6.06
CA ILE A 60 0.94 -2.79 5.84
C ILE A 60 -0.47 -2.21 5.98
N LEU A 61 -1.47 -2.83 5.33
CA LEU A 61 -2.88 -2.46 5.46
C LEU A 61 -3.34 -2.47 6.91
N ALA A 62 -3.05 -3.52 7.67
CA ALA A 62 -3.42 -3.59 9.08
C ALA A 62 -2.74 -2.49 9.93
N GLU A 63 -1.51 -2.10 9.60
CA GLU A 63 -0.81 -1.01 10.28
C GLU A 63 -1.31 0.38 9.84
N PHE A 64 -1.78 0.52 8.61
CA PHE A 64 -2.25 1.80 8.05
C PHE A 64 -3.73 2.07 8.34
N ASP A 65 -4.57 1.04 8.35
CA ASP A 65 -6.01 1.08 8.65
C ASP A 65 -6.28 1.53 10.10
N PHE A 66 -5.38 1.22 11.03
CA PHE A 66 -5.43 1.69 12.41
C PHE A 66 -5.37 3.23 12.54
N SER A 67 -4.92 3.93 11.49
CA SER A 67 -4.94 5.40 11.47
C SER A 67 -6.30 5.99 11.06
N THR A 68 -7.24 5.19 10.56
CA THR A 68 -8.59 5.63 10.14
C THR A 68 -9.73 5.07 11.01
N ASP A 69 -9.46 4.22 12.00
CA ASP A 69 -10.49 3.61 12.86
C ASP A 69 -11.08 4.53 13.96
N THR A 70 -10.94 5.85 13.86
CA THR A 70 -11.96 6.70 14.50
C THR A 70 -13.19 6.78 13.60
N CYS A 71 -14.12 5.82 13.77
CA CYS A 71 -15.58 5.96 13.67
C CYS A 71 -16.35 4.86 12.91
N PHE A 72 -16.15 3.57 13.19
CA PHE A 72 -17.23 2.59 12.88
C PHE A 72 -17.85 1.89 14.11
N ALA A 73 -17.25 1.98 15.30
CA ALA A 73 -17.83 1.46 16.53
C ALA A 73 -18.73 2.49 17.25
N CYS A 74 -19.81 2.95 16.59
CA CYS A 74 -20.93 3.61 17.27
C CYS A 74 -22.26 3.21 16.61
N THR A 75 -22.53 1.91 16.59
CA THR A 75 -23.90 1.36 16.51
C THR A 75 -24.10 0.54 17.77
N CYS A 76 -24.45 1.22 18.86
CA CYS A 76 -25.02 0.65 20.09
C CYS A 76 -26.12 1.61 20.53
#